data_AF-A0A2A4QTT5-F1
#
_entry.id   AF-A0A2A4QTT5-F1
#
_cell.length_a   1.000
_cell.length_b   1.000
_cell.length_c   1.000
_cell.angle_alpha   90.00
_cell.angle_beta   90.00
_cell.angle_gamma   90.00
#
_symmetry.space_group_name_H-M   'P 1'
#
loop_
_entity.id
_entity.type
_entity.pdbx_description
1 polymer ?
#
loop_
_entity_poly.entity_id
_entity_poly.type
_entity_poly.pdbx_seq_one_letter_code
_entity_poly.pdbx_strand_id
1 'polypeptide(L)'
;MLIIRLSLPSKKIFNYTVFHIMIVCSKSPLEEVFVHETNLNIAQRTEIISWINSYVDTINPEFMMLLDVSKEIPLVYEECFNTLNNCGPNCDVSTLNANVVEEQRGNIVLVDDELKEFSFANVVPVRSCSFNLRYNVMYPDKKAITLLRSVIPIINNELGQPTILLVLLQDITKLTNAVQGTYFEIKCIRHPGVVNESLMSLEGSINNKIKFGISLTKRENQILQLLINGHTSLSISKELFIAKTTVDKHRQNLMRKYKVSNVTQLIRKYLQSVA
;
A
#
# COMPACT_ATOMS: atom_id res chain seq x y z
N MET A 1 -25.80 -5.47 22.20
CA MET A 1 -26.02 -4.03 22.41
C MET A 1 -24.76 -3.34 21.90
N LEU A 2 -24.70 -2.64 20.77
CA LEU A 2 -25.73 -2.03 19.93
C LEU A 2 -25.02 -1.61 18.60
N ILE A 3 -25.67 -1.82 17.44
CA ILE A 3 -25.78 -0.87 16.28
C ILE A 3 -24.57 -0.75 15.29
N ILE A 4 -24.62 -0.89 13.94
CA ILE A 4 -25.66 -0.96 12.85
C ILE A 4 -25.04 -1.66 11.60
N ARG A 5 -25.55 -2.77 11.02
CA ARG A 5 -26.53 -2.97 9.91
C ARG A 5 -26.46 -2.10 8.62
N LEU A 6 -25.90 -2.69 7.56
CA LEU A 6 -26.38 -2.70 6.16
C LEU A 6 -27.30 -1.57 5.66
N SER A 7 -26.90 -0.93 4.56
CA SER A 7 -27.83 -0.60 3.46
C SER A 7 -27.23 -1.02 2.11
N LEU A 8 -27.73 -2.14 1.58
CA LEU A 8 -27.84 -2.40 0.13
C LEU A 8 -29.23 -1.87 -0.29
N PRO A 9 -29.39 -1.24 -1.47
CA PRO A 9 -29.54 -1.96 -2.75
C PRO A 9 -28.67 -1.30 -3.85
N SER A 10 -28.17 -1.90 -4.93
CA SER A 10 -28.58 -3.01 -5.80
C SER A 10 -27.40 -3.25 -6.77
N LYS A 11 -27.18 -4.51 -7.19
CA LYS A 11 -26.04 -5.08 -7.95
C LYS A 11 -24.89 -5.58 -7.07
N LYS A 12 -25.00 -6.87 -6.72
CA LYS A 12 -23.93 -7.69 -6.15
C LYS A 12 -22.74 -7.70 -7.10
N ILE A 13 -21.58 -7.22 -6.65
CA ILE A 13 -20.22 -7.58 -7.10
C ILE A 13 -19.26 -7.04 -6.01
N PHE A 14 -18.67 -7.96 -5.24
CA PHE A 14 -17.40 -7.84 -4.51
C PHE A 14 -17.21 -6.68 -3.51
N ASN A 15 -17.58 -6.94 -2.25
CA ASN A 15 -17.01 -6.28 -1.07
C ASN A 15 -16.00 -7.23 -0.42
N TYR A 16 -14.73 -7.18 -0.81
CA TYR A 16 -13.65 -7.62 0.06
C TYR A 16 -12.48 -6.65 -0.08
N THR A 17 -12.42 -5.71 0.86
CA THR A 17 -11.15 -5.15 1.32
C THR A 17 -10.28 -6.34 1.75
N VAL A 18 -9.02 -6.37 1.34
CA VAL A 18 -8.04 -7.45 1.56
C VAL A 18 -7.79 -7.68 3.07
N PHE A 19 -8.74 -8.28 3.79
CA PHE A 19 -8.70 -8.35 5.25
C PHE A 19 -9.00 -9.71 5.86
N HIS A 20 -9.49 -10.73 5.15
CA HIS A 20 -9.76 -12.06 5.73
C HIS A 20 -9.40 -13.18 4.75
N ILE A 21 -8.10 -13.37 4.51
CA ILE A 21 -7.58 -14.64 3.99
C ILE A 21 -6.54 -15.12 5.00
N MET A 22 -6.79 -16.28 5.63
CA MET A 22 -5.77 -16.97 6.42
C MET A 22 -4.72 -17.47 5.45
N ILE A 23 -3.60 -16.78 5.42
CA ILE A 23 -2.52 -16.99 4.46
C ILE A 23 -1.52 -17.95 5.10
N VAL A 24 -1.33 -19.11 4.47
CA VAL A 24 -0.18 -19.98 4.73
C VAL A 24 0.64 -19.90 3.46
N CYS A 25 1.91 -19.49 3.53
CA CYS A 25 2.83 -19.48 2.38
C CYS A 25 2.63 -20.77 1.58
N SER A 26 2.19 -20.64 0.33
CA SER A 26 1.86 -21.80 -0.49
C SER A 26 3.11 -22.63 -0.69
N LYS A 27 3.03 -23.93 -0.39
CA LYS A 27 4.10 -24.90 -0.71
C LYS A 27 3.96 -25.49 -2.11
N SER A 28 2.88 -25.20 -2.82
CA SER A 28 2.63 -25.74 -4.16
C SER A 28 3.45 -24.95 -5.19
N PRO A 29 4.16 -25.61 -6.12
CA PRO A 29 4.87 -24.93 -7.20
C PRO A 29 3.94 -24.04 -8.02
N LEU A 30 4.45 -22.87 -8.45
CA LEU A 30 3.75 -21.92 -9.32
C LEU A 30 3.15 -22.59 -10.58
N GLU A 31 3.82 -23.61 -11.09
CA GLU A 31 3.42 -24.39 -12.26
C GLU A 31 2.09 -25.13 -12.04
N GLU A 32 1.90 -25.74 -10.87
CA GLU A 32 0.65 -26.44 -10.53
C GLU A 32 -0.52 -25.46 -10.50
N VAL A 33 -0.30 -24.26 -9.94
CA VAL A 33 -1.30 -23.20 -9.90
C VAL A 33 -1.78 -22.84 -11.30
N PHE A 34 -0.87 -22.54 -12.24
CA PHE A 34 -1.28 -22.20 -13.61
C PHE A 34 -1.96 -23.36 -14.35
N VAL A 35 -1.63 -24.61 -14.02
CA VAL A 35 -2.28 -25.80 -14.59
C VAL A 35 -3.73 -25.91 -14.14
N HIS A 36 -4.02 -25.66 -12.86
CA HIS A 36 -5.35 -25.84 -12.29
C HIS A 36 -6.26 -24.62 -12.46
N GLU A 37 -5.67 -23.43 -12.47
CA GLU A 37 -6.40 -22.18 -12.29
C GLU A 37 -6.61 -21.41 -13.59
N THR A 38 -5.95 -21.83 -14.69
CA THR A 38 -6.03 -21.19 -16.00
C THR A 38 -6.28 -22.17 -17.13
N ASN A 39 -7.00 -21.73 -18.17
CA ASN A 39 -7.24 -22.52 -19.41
C ASN A 39 -6.14 -22.35 -20.46
N LEU A 40 -4.93 -21.97 -20.04
CA LEU A 40 -3.80 -21.71 -20.93
C LEU A 40 -3.19 -23.02 -21.46
N ASN A 41 -2.71 -22.98 -22.71
CA ASN A 41 -1.94 -24.10 -23.26
C ASN A 41 -0.52 -24.16 -22.63
N ILE A 42 0.18 -25.27 -22.84
CA ILE A 42 1.51 -25.51 -22.24
C ILE A 42 2.50 -24.39 -22.62
N ALA A 43 2.55 -24.00 -23.90
CA ALA A 43 3.49 -22.98 -24.37
C ALA A 43 3.23 -21.61 -23.71
N GLN A 44 1.96 -21.20 -23.59
CA GLN A 44 1.56 -19.97 -22.92
C GLN A 44 1.93 -19.99 -21.43
N ARG A 45 1.66 -21.12 -20.74
CA ARG A 45 2.02 -21.27 -19.32
C ARG A 45 3.52 -21.16 -19.11
N THR A 46 4.31 -21.87 -19.90
CA THR A 46 5.78 -21.84 -19.81
C THR A 46 6.32 -20.43 -20.05
N GLU A 47 5.79 -19.71 -21.04
CA GLU A 47 6.18 -18.33 -21.34
C GLU A 47 5.87 -17.37 -20.19
N ILE A 48 4.65 -17.43 -19.64
CA ILE A 48 4.22 -16.58 -18.52
C ILE A 48 5.01 -16.88 -17.26
N ILE A 49 5.18 -18.16 -16.89
CA ILE A 49 5.93 -18.57 -15.70
C ILE A 49 7.39 -18.12 -15.81
N SER A 50 8.02 -18.31 -16.98
CA SER A 50 9.39 -17.84 -17.21
C SER A 50 9.50 -16.32 -17.07
N TRP A 51 8.51 -15.57 -17.56
CA TRP A 51 8.47 -14.12 -17.40
C TRP A 51 8.33 -13.72 -15.93
N ILE A 52 7.41 -14.36 -15.20
CA ILE A 52 7.17 -14.08 -13.77
C ILE A 52 8.44 -14.34 -12.97
N ASN A 53 9.06 -15.50 -13.13
CA ASN A 53 10.29 -15.85 -12.40
C ASN A 53 11.41 -14.84 -12.67
N SER A 54 11.65 -14.51 -13.95
CA SER A 54 12.67 -13.51 -14.31
C SER A 54 12.37 -12.13 -13.72
N TYR A 55 11.10 -11.71 -13.71
CA TYR A 55 10.70 -10.42 -13.15
C TYR A 55 10.85 -10.40 -11.62
N VAL A 56 10.39 -11.46 -10.94
CA VAL A 56 10.49 -11.61 -9.48
C VAL A 56 11.93 -11.66 -9.02
N ASP A 57 12.79 -12.42 -9.70
CA ASP A 57 14.24 -12.48 -9.42
C ASP A 57 14.90 -11.10 -9.55
N THR A 58 14.45 -10.30 -10.53
CA THR A 58 14.96 -8.94 -10.74
C THR A 58 14.52 -7.98 -9.64
N ILE A 59 13.27 -8.06 -9.20
CA ILE A 59 12.72 -7.16 -8.18
C ILE A 59 13.19 -7.57 -6.78
N ASN A 60 13.34 -8.87 -6.51
CA ASN A 60 13.63 -9.45 -5.21
C ASN A 60 12.66 -8.93 -4.11
N PRO A 61 11.36 -9.21 -4.22
CA PRO A 61 10.33 -8.74 -3.29
C PRO A 61 10.35 -9.52 -1.97
N GLU A 62 9.67 -9.03 -0.93
CA GLU A 62 9.40 -9.83 0.27
C GLU A 62 8.25 -10.80 0.05
N PHE A 63 7.23 -10.37 -0.69
CA PHE A 63 6.04 -11.17 -0.99
C PHE A 63 5.72 -11.12 -2.47
N MET A 64 5.31 -12.26 -2.99
CA MET A 64 4.69 -12.43 -4.29
C MET A 64 3.32 -13.06 -4.11
N MET A 65 2.31 -12.50 -4.75
CA MET A 65 0.97 -13.07 -4.83
C MET A 65 0.50 -13.14 -6.28
N LEU A 66 -0.22 -14.21 -6.62
CA LEU A 66 -1.07 -14.22 -7.80
C LEU A 66 -2.54 -14.14 -7.38
N LEU A 67 -3.25 -13.20 -7.98
CA LEU A 67 -4.67 -12.97 -7.75
C LEU A 67 -5.46 -13.24 -9.02
N ASP A 68 -6.47 -14.09 -8.93
CA ASP A 68 -7.52 -14.24 -9.93
C ASP A 68 -8.73 -13.38 -9.55
N VAL A 69 -8.79 -12.18 -10.12
CA VAL A 69 -9.82 -11.19 -9.82
C VAL A 69 -11.17 -11.51 -10.47
N SER A 70 -11.28 -12.61 -11.23
CA SER A 70 -12.56 -13.11 -11.73
C SER A 70 -13.31 -13.99 -10.72
N LYS A 71 -12.62 -14.46 -9.67
CA LYS A 71 -13.16 -15.38 -8.65
C LYS A 71 -13.63 -14.65 -7.40
N GLU A 72 -14.57 -15.27 -6.67
CA GLU A 72 -15.08 -14.75 -5.39
C GLU A 72 -13.98 -14.62 -4.33
N ILE A 73 -13.06 -15.59 -4.29
CA ILE A 73 -11.85 -15.55 -3.48
C ILE A 73 -10.66 -15.44 -4.44
N PRO A 74 -10.01 -14.28 -4.54
CA PRO A 74 -9.07 -14.02 -5.61
C PRO A 74 -7.67 -14.56 -5.36
N LEU A 75 -7.26 -14.84 -4.11
CA LEU A 75 -5.89 -15.32 -3.86
C LEU A 75 -5.71 -16.74 -4.36
N VAL A 76 -4.76 -16.92 -5.30
CA VAL A 76 -4.47 -18.22 -5.92
C VAL A 76 -3.11 -18.77 -5.48
N TYR A 77 -2.13 -17.88 -5.34
CA TYR A 77 -0.77 -18.24 -4.95
C TYR A 77 -0.18 -17.15 -4.07
N GLU A 78 0.62 -17.56 -3.10
CA GLU A 78 1.44 -16.66 -2.30
C GLU A 78 2.77 -17.30 -1.95
N GLU A 79 3.84 -16.55 -2.17
CA GLU A 79 5.20 -16.90 -1.81
C GLU A 79 5.83 -15.78 -0.99
N CYS A 80 6.47 -16.15 0.11
CA CYS A 80 7.20 -15.25 0.99
C CYS A 80 8.70 -15.55 0.88
N PHE A 81 9.47 -14.54 0.51
CA PHE A 81 10.92 -14.65 0.35
C PHE A 81 11.67 -14.34 1.66
N ASN A 82 10.97 -13.94 2.73
CA ASN A 82 11.53 -13.69 4.07
C ASN A 82 12.75 -12.75 4.11
N THR A 83 12.85 -11.81 3.16
CA THR A 83 13.96 -10.85 3.05
C THR A 83 13.88 -9.70 4.07
N LEU A 84 12.71 -9.49 4.68
CA LEU A 84 12.54 -8.66 5.87
C LEU A 84 13.20 -9.33 7.08
N ASN A 85 14.45 -8.96 7.36
CA ASN A 85 15.13 -9.36 8.59
C ASN A 85 14.21 -9.07 9.80
N ASN A 86 13.93 -10.10 10.60
CA ASN A 86 13.00 -10.14 11.75
C ASN A 86 11.51 -10.36 11.41
N CYS A 87 11.14 -10.75 10.19
CA CYS A 87 9.94 -11.57 9.98
C CYS A 87 10.09 -12.88 10.76
N GLY A 88 9.37 -12.97 11.88
CA GLY A 88 9.17 -14.24 12.56
C GLY A 88 8.44 -15.25 11.65
N PRO A 89 8.28 -16.51 12.09
CA PRO A 89 7.72 -17.59 11.28
C PRO A 89 6.26 -17.39 10.80
N ASN A 90 5.58 -16.32 11.27
CA ASN A 90 4.19 -16.00 10.94
C ASN A 90 4.04 -14.67 10.17
N CYS A 91 5.10 -14.21 9.50
CA CYS A 91 5.05 -12.98 8.72
C CYS A 91 4.29 -13.22 7.41
N ASP A 92 3.00 -12.91 7.42
CA ASP A 92 2.13 -12.96 6.26
C ASP A 92 1.74 -11.54 5.80
N VAL A 93 1.18 -11.44 4.59
CA VAL A 93 0.68 -10.17 4.06
C VAL A 93 -0.41 -9.57 4.96
N SER A 94 -1.19 -10.42 5.64
CA SER A 94 -2.25 -9.97 6.56
C SER A 94 -1.69 -9.17 7.74
N THR A 95 -0.56 -9.62 8.29
CA THR A 95 0.17 -8.93 9.36
C THR A 95 0.71 -7.57 8.89
N LEU A 96 1.27 -7.49 7.68
CA LEU A 96 1.74 -6.21 7.13
C LEU A 96 0.58 -5.24 6.90
N ASN A 97 -0.54 -5.73 6.36
CA ASN A 97 -1.74 -4.93 6.13
C ASN A 97 -2.38 -4.43 7.44
N ALA A 98 -2.30 -5.22 8.51
CA ALA A 98 -2.76 -4.80 9.83
C ALA A 98 -1.92 -3.64 10.39
N ASN A 99 -0.64 -3.56 10.03
CA ASN A 99 0.32 -2.55 10.51
C ASN A 99 0.50 -1.33 9.58
N VAL A 100 -0.38 -1.16 8.58
CA VAL A 100 -0.38 0.05 7.73
C VAL A 100 -0.61 1.29 8.59
N VAL A 101 0.18 2.35 8.34
CA VAL A 101 0.00 3.66 8.99
C VAL A 101 -1.43 4.18 8.73
N GLU A 102 -2.17 4.45 9.80
CA GLU A 102 -3.62 4.68 9.76
C GLU A 102 -4.03 5.79 8.77
N GLU A 103 -3.30 6.91 8.73
CA GLU A 103 -3.59 8.03 7.81
C GLU A 103 -3.51 7.63 6.33
N GLN A 104 -2.78 6.56 6.01
CA GLN A 104 -2.54 6.10 4.65
C GLN A 104 -3.53 5.01 4.20
N ARG A 105 -4.23 4.33 5.11
CA ARG A 105 -5.21 3.27 4.75
C ARG A 105 -6.24 3.76 3.74
N GLY A 106 -6.76 4.97 3.94
CA GLY A 106 -7.73 5.58 3.03
C GLY A 106 -7.17 5.84 1.63
N ASN A 107 -5.87 6.12 1.50
CA ASN A 107 -5.24 6.29 0.19
C ASN A 107 -5.06 4.96 -0.53
N ILE A 108 -4.76 3.89 0.19
CA ILE A 108 -4.63 2.55 -0.41
C ILE A 108 -5.97 2.13 -1.01
N VAL A 109 -7.05 2.24 -0.24
CA VAL A 109 -8.42 1.94 -0.72
C VAL A 109 -8.78 2.81 -1.92
N LEU A 110 -8.49 4.12 -1.84
CA LEU A 110 -8.74 5.04 -2.94
C LEU A 110 -8.02 4.62 -4.23
N VAL A 111 -6.74 4.25 -4.14
CA VAL A 111 -5.96 3.81 -5.31
C VAL A 111 -6.56 2.52 -5.88
N ASP A 112 -6.94 1.57 -5.02
CA ASP A 112 -7.53 0.29 -5.45
C ASP A 112 -8.88 0.49 -6.16
N ASP A 113 -9.73 1.38 -5.66
CA ASP A 113 -11.02 1.70 -6.28
C ASP A 113 -10.84 2.39 -7.64
N GLU A 114 -9.93 3.37 -7.74
CA GLU A 114 -9.65 4.07 -9.00
C GLU A 114 -9.04 3.13 -10.06
N LEU A 115 -8.14 2.22 -9.66
CA LEU A 115 -7.58 1.21 -10.56
C LEU A 115 -8.65 0.22 -11.04
N LYS A 116 -9.55 -0.19 -10.14
CA LYS A 116 -10.68 -1.08 -10.48
C LYS A 116 -11.61 -0.40 -11.49
N GLU A 117 -12.06 0.82 -11.22
CA GLU A 117 -12.91 1.59 -12.14
C GLU A 117 -12.23 1.79 -13.49
N PHE A 118 -10.95 2.16 -13.50
CA PHE A 118 -10.18 2.31 -14.72
C PHE A 118 -10.13 1.01 -15.53
N SER A 119 -9.90 -0.13 -14.86
CA SER A 119 -9.79 -1.44 -15.51
C SER A 119 -11.09 -1.93 -16.13
N PHE A 120 -12.25 -1.48 -15.63
CA PHE A 120 -13.53 -1.81 -16.26
C PHE A 120 -13.81 -1.00 -17.52
N ALA A 121 -13.28 0.23 -17.59
CA ALA A 121 -13.53 1.16 -18.69
C ALA A 121 -12.44 1.14 -19.78
N ASN A 122 -11.29 0.51 -19.52
CA ASN A 122 -10.12 0.57 -20.40
C ASN A 122 -9.46 -0.79 -20.58
N VAL A 123 -8.83 -0.98 -21.74
CA VAL A 123 -7.90 -2.10 -21.95
C VAL A 123 -6.62 -1.84 -21.16
N VAL A 124 -6.26 -2.77 -20.30
CA VAL A 124 -5.06 -2.64 -19.44
C VAL A 124 -3.89 -3.42 -20.04
N PRO A 125 -2.70 -2.83 -20.22
CA PRO A 125 -1.56 -3.54 -20.79
C PRO A 125 -1.09 -4.72 -19.92
N VAL A 126 -0.96 -5.89 -20.54
CA VAL A 126 -0.47 -7.11 -19.89
C VAL A 126 1.06 -7.16 -19.92
N ARG A 127 1.69 -7.45 -18.78
CA ARG A 127 3.16 -7.65 -18.62
C ARG A 127 4.03 -6.52 -19.17
N SER A 128 3.43 -5.36 -19.43
CA SER A 128 4.05 -4.20 -20.07
C SER A 128 3.98 -2.95 -19.20
N CYS A 129 3.11 -2.95 -18.18
CA CYS A 129 2.99 -1.88 -17.20
C CYS A 129 2.89 -2.46 -15.79
N SER A 130 3.52 -1.79 -14.83
CA SER A 130 3.32 -2.00 -13.40
C SER A 130 2.66 -0.77 -12.78
N PHE A 131 1.68 -1.01 -11.92
CA PHE A 131 0.95 -0.01 -11.15
C PHE A 131 1.48 -0.06 -9.73
N ASN A 132 2.23 0.96 -9.32
CA ASN A 132 3.05 0.91 -8.13
C ASN A 132 2.53 1.90 -7.09
N LEU A 133 2.26 1.42 -5.88
CA LEU A 133 1.83 2.22 -4.74
C LEU A 133 2.84 2.12 -3.62
N ARG A 134 3.35 3.26 -3.17
CA ARG A 134 4.17 3.36 -1.96
C ARG A 134 3.28 3.63 -0.76
N TYR A 135 3.51 2.93 0.34
CA TYR A 135 2.87 3.22 1.62
C TYR A 135 3.74 2.70 2.77
N ASN A 136 3.46 3.17 3.96
CA ASN A 136 4.22 2.84 5.15
C ASN A 136 3.49 1.82 6.01
N VAL A 137 4.27 0.91 6.57
CA VAL A 137 3.85 -0.02 7.60
C VAL A 137 4.76 0.13 8.81
N MET A 138 4.21 -0.11 9.99
CA MET A 138 4.93 -0.09 11.26
C MET A 138 5.48 -1.48 11.55
N TYR A 139 6.69 -1.75 11.08
CA TYR A 139 7.28 -3.09 11.08
C TYR A 139 8.83 -3.12 10.93
N PRO A 140 9.55 -4.05 11.58
CA PRO A 140 9.19 -4.72 12.84
C PRO A 140 9.28 -3.74 14.03
N ASP A 141 8.74 -4.09 15.19
CA ASP A 141 8.86 -3.33 16.44
C ASP A 141 8.41 -1.84 16.37
N LYS A 142 7.33 -1.55 15.64
CA LYS A 142 6.80 -0.19 15.44
C LYS A 142 7.78 0.78 14.76
N LYS A 143 8.75 0.27 14.01
CA LYS A 143 9.57 1.09 13.13
C LYS A 143 8.85 1.31 11.81
N ALA A 144 8.77 2.54 11.33
CA ALA A 144 8.21 2.79 10.00
C ALA A 144 9.16 2.27 8.90
N ILE A 145 8.63 1.45 8.00
CA ILE A 145 9.25 1.08 6.72
C ILE A 145 8.31 1.45 5.58
N THR A 146 8.86 1.65 4.39
CA THR A 146 8.12 1.95 3.17
C THR A 146 8.08 0.71 2.28
N LEU A 147 6.87 0.21 2.06
CA LEU A 147 6.60 -0.83 1.07
C LEU A 147 6.24 -0.21 -0.27
N LEU A 148 6.72 -0.83 -1.34
CA LEU A 148 6.30 -0.62 -2.71
C LEU A 148 5.45 -1.82 -3.14
N ARG A 149 4.15 -1.61 -3.29
CA ARG A 149 3.24 -2.61 -3.87
C ARG A 149 3.18 -2.41 -5.38
N SER A 150 3.65 -3.40 -6.13
CA SER A 150 3.60 -3.40 -7.60
C SER A 150 2.53 -4.37 -8.06
N VAL A 151 1.55 -3.88 -8.84
CA VAL A 151 0.50 -4.70 -9.45
C VAL A 151 0.76 -4.78 -10.96
N ILE A 152 0.88 -5.99 -11.50
CA ILE A 152 1.13 -6.25 -12.91
C ILE A 152 0.02 -7.16 -13.46
N PRO A 153 -0.74 -6.73 -14.48
CA PRO A 153 -1.66 -7.61 -15.19
C PRO A 153 -0.92 -8.70 -15.95
N ILE A 154 -1.28 -9.97 -15.73
CA ILE A 154 -0.65 -11.15 -16.36
C ILE A 154 -1.54 -11.71 -17.46
N ILE A 155 -2.85 -11.72 -17.25
CA ILE A 155 -3.85 -12.21 -18.23
C ILE A 155 -5.04 -11.27 -18.23
N ASN A 156 -5.57 -10.98 -19.42
CA ASN A 156 -6.82 -10.26 -19.59
C ASN A 156 -7.91 -11.17 -20.19
N ASN A 157 -9.17 -10.81 -19.98
CA ASN A 157 -10.29 -11.35 -20.74
C ASN A 157 -10.36 -10.75 -22.16
N GLU A 158 -11.34 -11.19 -22.95
CA GLU A 158 -11.56 -10.70 -24.31
C GLU A 158 -11.88 -9.20 -24.40
N LEU A 159 -12.37 -8.60 -23.31
CA LEU A 159 -12.64 -7.16 -23.20
C LEU A 159 -11.39 -6.35 -22.83
N GLY A 160 -10.25 -7.01 -22.64
CA GLY A 160 -8.99 -6.37 -22.23
C GLY A 160 -8.93 -6.00 -20.75
N GLN A 161 -9.79 -6.57 -19.92
CA GLN A 161 -9.82 -6.36 -18.48
C GLN A 161 -8.96 -7.43 -17.78
N PRO A 162 -8.19 -7.07 -16.75
CA PRO A 162 -7.36 -8.04 -16.02
C PRO A 162 -8.18 -9.15 -15.37
N THR A 163 -7.65 -10.37 -15.45
CA THR A 163 -8.18 -11.58 -14.79
C THR A 163 -7.18 -12.15 -13.81
N ILE A 164 -5.91 -12.28 -14.22
CA ILE A 164 -4.80 -12.66 -13.34
C ILE A 164 -3.88 -11.46 -13.13
N LEU A 165 -3.59 -11.16 -11.87
CA LEU A 165 -2.66 -10.12 -11.43
C LEU A 165 -1.49 -10.75 -10.67
N LEU A 166 -0.28 -10.26 -10.95
CA LEU A 166 0.89 -10.45 -10.10
C LEU A 166 1.01 -9.25 -9.17
N VAL A 167 1.06 -9.50 -7.87
CA VAL A 167 1.24 -8.47 -6.85
C VAL A 167 2.53 -8.74 -6.09
N LEU A 168 3.43 -7.77 -6.10
CA LEU A 168 4.70 -7.83 -5.38
C LEU A 168 4.72 -6.77 -4.27
N LEU A 169 5.26 -7.12 -3.10
CA LEU A 169 5.58 -6.16 -2.04
C LEU A 169 7.10 -6.11 -1.88
N GLN A 170 7.68 -4.91 -1.94
CA GLN A 170 9.12 -4.66 -1.76
C GLN A 170 9.39 -3.60 -0.66
N ASP A 171 10.30 -3.84 0.28
CA ASP A 171 10.80 -2.86 1.24
C ASP A 171 11.85 -1.98 0.53
N ILE A 172 11.43 -0.76 0.23
CA ILE A 172 12.26 0.23 -0.45
C ILE A 172 12.91 1.23 0.52
N THR A 173 12.79 1.02 1.83
CA THR A 173 13.29 1.95 2.85
C THR A 173 14.80 2.15 2.72
N LYS A 174 15.55 1.05 2.54
CA LYS A 174 17.01 1.11 2.34
C LYS A 174 17.38 1.67 0.97
N LEU A 175 16.61 1.34 -0.07
CA LEU A 175 16.85 1.83 -1.44
C LEU A 175 16.67 3.35 -1.55
N THR A 176 15.73 3.91 -0.79
CA THR A 176 15.42 5.35 -0.80
C THR A 176 16.11 6.13 0.32
N ASN A 177 16.84 5.46 1.22
CA ASN A 177 17.50 6.03 2.40
C ASN A 177 16.58 6.85 3.32
N ALA A 178 15.25 6.70 3.21
CA ALA A 178 14.27 7.40 4.02
C ALA A 178 12.89 6.76 3.91
N VAL A 179 12.07 6.89 4.96
CA VAL A 179 10.64 6.57 4.90
C VAL A 179 9.96 7.57 3.97
N GLN A 180 9.22 7.07 2.98
CA GLN A 180 8.54 7.87 1.96
C GLN A 180 7.07 8.11 2.31
N GLY A 181 6.45 9.10 1.67
CA GLY A 181 5.00 9.29 1.73
C GLY A 181 4.25 8.33 0.80
N THR A 182 2.92 8.32 0.90
CA THR A 182 2.08 7.64 -0.09
C THR A 182 2.25 8.30 -1.46
N TYR A 183 2.56 7.51 -2.47
CA TYR A 183 2.71 7.97 -3.85
C TYR A 183 2.36 6.84 -4.81
N PHE A 184 1.66 7.17 -5.89
CA PHE A 184 1.26 6.24 -6.92
C PHE A 184 1.99 6.54 -8.23
N GLU A 185 2.51 5.51 -8.91
CA GLU A 185 3.16 5.66 -10.21
C GLU A 185 2.86 4.47 -11.13
N ILE A 186 2.73 4.75 -12.42
CA ILE A 186 2.59 3.76 -13.47
C ILE A 186 3.91 3.69 -14.24
N LYS A 187 4.53 2.52 -14.25
CA LYS A 187 5.77 2.27 -15.00
C LYS A 187 5.49 1.32 -16.14
N CYS A 188 5.63 1.80 -17.37
CA CYS A 188 5.45 0.99 -18.56
C CYS A 188 6.74 0.84 -19.36
N ILE A 189 6.86 -0.28 -20.07
CA ILE A 189 7.88 -0.46 -21.11
C ILE A 189 7.62 0.59 -22.19
N ARG A 190 8.66 1.33 -22.57
CA ARG A 190 8.58 2.37 -23.60
C ARG A 190 8.50 1.71 -24.97
N HIS A 191 7.31 1.29 -25.35
CA HIS A 191 6.99 0.78 -26.69
C HIS A 191 5.83 1.59 -27.27
N PRO A 192 5.85 1.95 -28.58
CA PRO A 192 4.73 2.59 -29.24
C PRO A 192 3.43 1.81 -28.99
N GLY A 193 2.37 2.53 -28.57
CA GLY A 193 1.04 1.97 -28.32
C GLY A 193 0.78 1.42 -26.91
N VAL A 194 1.81 1.30 -26.06
CA VAL A 194 1.64 0.79 -24.67
C VAL A 194 1.25 1.91 -23.70
N VAL A 195 1.91 3.07 -23.80
CA VAL A 195 1.55 4.26 -23.01
C VAL A 195 0.57 5.09 -23.81
N ASN A 196 -0.61 5.33 -23.25
CA ASN A 196 -1.63 6.21 -23.81
C ASN A 196 -1.98 7.35 -22.85
N GLU A 197 -2.73 8.33 -23.35
CA GLU A 197 -3.17 9.50 -22.56
C GLU A 197 -3.99 9.10 -21.33
N SER A 198 -4.78 8.02 -21.42
CA SER A 198 -5.60 7.53 -20.31
C SER A 198 -4.77 7.08 -19.10
N LEU A 199 -3.65 6.38 -19.32
CA LEU A 199 -2.75 5.96 -18.25
C LEU A 199 -2.07 7.17 -17.58
N MET A 200 -1.59 8.14 -18.37
CA MET A 200 -0.98 9.35 -17.84
C MET A 200 -1.98 10.20 -17.04
N SER A 201 -3.21 10.30 -17.53
CA SER A 201 -4.31 10.98 -16.84
C SER A 201 -4.68 10.29 -15.52
N LEU A 202 -4.71 8.96 -15.50
CA LEU A 202 -5.00 8.16 -14.31
C LEU A 202 -3.99 8.43 -13.20
N GLU A 203 -2.69 8.39 -13.50
CA GLU A 203 -1.64 8.65 -12.51
C GLU A 203 -1.79 10.05 -11.88
N GLY A 204 -2.00 11.08 -12.72
CA GLY A 204 -2.22 12.45 -12.23
C GLY A 204 -3.50 12.59 -11.39
N SER A 205 -4.60 11.96 -11.82
CA SER A 205 -5.88 11.96 -11.10
C SER A 205 -5.74 11.33 -9.72
N ILE A 206 -5.14 10.14 -9.64
CA ILE A 206 -4.93 9.42 -8.38
C ILE A 206 -4.04 10.24 -7.43
N ASN A 207 -2.89 10.74 -7.90
CA ASN A 207 -1.97 11.49 -7.05
C ASN A 207 -2.56 12.81 -6.53
N ASN A 208 -3.48 13.44 -7.28
CA ASN A 208 -4.21 14.61 -6.80
C ASN A 208 -5.24 14.29 -5.70
N LYS A 209 -5.77 13.06 -5.70
CA LYS A 209 -6.74 12.58 -4.71
C LYS A 209 -6.07 11.98 -3.46
N ILE A 210 -4.83 11.50 -3.58
CA ILE A 210 -4.04 10.99 -2.45
C ILE A 210 -3.91 12.10 -1.40
N LYS A 211 -4.38 11.79 -0.19
CA LYS A 211 -4.24 12.68 0.95
C LYS A 211 -2.86 12.45 1.55
N PHE A 212 -1.96 13.40 1.36
CA PHE A 212 -0.75 13.44 2.16
C PHE A 212 -1.16 13.59 3.62
N GLY A 213 -0.65 12.71 4.49
CA GLY A 213 -0.83 12.81 5.94
C GLY A 213 -0.42 14.18 6.46
N ILE A 214 -0.63 14.43 7.74
CA ILE A 214 -0.32 15.76 8.30
C ILE A 214 1.18 16.03 8.18
N SER A 215 1.56 16.86 7.21
CA SER A 215 2.96 17.23 6.97
C SER A 215 3.45 18.12 8.10
N LEU A 216 4.40 17.61 8.89
CA LEU A 216 5.07 18.34 9.96
C LEU A 216 6.42 18.84 9.49
N THR A 217 6.70 20.11 9.78
CA THR A 217 8.06 20.62 9.68
C THR A 217 8.97 19.90 10.68
N LYS A 218 10.29 19.89 10.43
CA LYS A 218 11.27 19.30 11.36
C LYS A 218 11.06 19.76 12.81
N ARG A 219 10.78 21.06 13.00
CA ARG A 219 10.57 21.65 14.33
C ARG A 219 9.24 21.25 14.96
N GLU A 220 8.16 21.18 14.17
CA GLU A 220 6.87 20.67 14.66
C GLU A 220 6.96 19.20 15.08
N ASN A 221 7.70 18.37 14.35
CA ASN A 221 7.94 16.97 14.73
C ASN A 221 8.73 16.89 16.05
N GLN A 222 9.86 17.60 16.18
CA GLN A 222 10.63 17.65 17.43
C GLN A 222 9.75 18.01 18.64
N ILE A 223 8.93 19.06 18.50
CA ILE A 223 8.03 19.51 19.57
C ILE A 223 6.97 18.46 19.87
N LEU A 224 6.37 17.83 18.85
CA LEU A 224 5.37 16.78 19.03
C LEU A 224 5.94 15.57 19.80
N GLN A 225 7.16 15.12 19.46
CA GLN A 225 7.83 14.02 20.18
C GLN A 225 8.04 14.34 21.65
N LEU A 226 8.50 15.55 21.97
CA LEU A 226 8.68 15.97 23.36
C LEU A 226 7.35 16.10 24.12
N LEU A 227 6.27 16.52 23.45
CA LEU A 227 4.94 16.53 24.07
C LEU A 227 4.45 15.12 24.41
N ILE A 228 4.69 14.15 23.52
CA ILE A 228 4.33 12.74 23.74
C ILE A 228 5.11 12.18 24.94
N ASN A 229 6.37 12.57 25.09
CA ASN A 229 7.22 12.21 26.22
C ASN A 229 6.87 12.98 27.53
N GLY A 230 5.77 13.76 27.53
CA GLY A 230 5.28 14.45 28.72
C GLY A 230 5.96 15.78 29.05
N HIS A 231 6.80 16.32 28.16
CA HIS A 231 7.48 17.59 28.42
C HIS A 231 6.52 18.78 28.36
N THR A 232 6.71 19.75 29.26
CA THR A 232 6.00 21.03 29.24
C THR A 232 6.62 21.99 28.22
N SER A 233 5.89 23.02 27.77
CA SER A 233 6.47 24.05 26.88
C SER A 233 7.76 24.66 27.44
N LEU A 234 7.85 24.80 28.77
CA LEU A 234 9.05 25.33 29.42
C LEU A 234 10.22 24.34 29.33
N SER A 235 10.00 23.05 29.55
CA SER A 235 11.04 22.03 29.35
C SER A 235 11.51 21.99 27.90
N ILE A 236 10.55 21.97 26.95
CA ILE A 236 10.85 21.94 25.51
C ILE A 236 11.65 23.17 25.09
N SER A 237 11.33 24.35 25.65
CA SER A 237 12.05 25.58 25.35
C SER A 237 13.53 25.51 25.74
N LYS A 238 13.83 24.87 26.87
CA LYS A 238 15.20 24.66 27.35
C LYS A 238 15.94 23.64 26.49
N GLU A 239 15.28 22.53 26.15
CA GLU A 239 15.88 21.44 25.38
C GLU A 239 16.16 21.82 23.93
N LEU A 240 15.27 22.59 23.31
CA LEU A 240 15.41 23.03 21.92
C LEU A 240 16.09 24.39 21.76
N PHE A 241 16.50 25.02 22.87
CA PHE A 241 17.12 26.35 22.93
C PHE A 241 16.32 27.43 22.19
N ILE A 242 15.01 27.51 22.43
CA ILE A 242 14.10 28.50 21.84
C ILE A 242 13.18 29.11 22.90
N ALA A 243 12.57 30.25 22.62
CA ALA A 243 11.61 30.87 23.55
C ALA A 243 10.37 29.98 23.78
N LYS A 244 9.84 29.94 25.01
CA LYS A 244 8.59 29.25 25.35
C LYS A 244 7.43 29.68 24.45
N THR A 245 7.34 30.96 24.10
CA THR A 245 6.32 31.51 23.20
C THR A 245 6.43 30.92 21.79
N THR A 246 7.64 30.64 21.31
CA THR A 246 7.87 29.94 20.04
C THR A 246 7.38 28.49 20.10
N VAL A 247 7.64 27.79 21.22
CA VAL A 247 7.09 26.44 21.45
C VAL A 247 5.55 26.47 21.42
N ASP A 248 4.94 27.44 22.11
CA ASP A 248 3.49 27.60 22.15
C ASP A 248 2.90 27.86 20.75
N LYS A 249 3.58 28.65 19.90
CA LYS A 249 3.20 28.86 18.49
C LYS A 249 3.27 27.57 17.68
N HIS A 250 4.31 26.75 17.85
CA HIS A 250 4.38 25.43 17.20
C HIS A 250 3.30 24.48 17.70
N ARG A 251 2.98 24.47 19.01
CA ARG A 251 1.85 23.70 19.56
C ARG A 251 0.53 24.10 18.91
N GLN A 252 0.28 25.40 18.74
CA GLN A 252 -0.92 25.90 18.06
C GLN A 252 -0.96 25.47 16.59
N ASN A 253 0.17 25.54 15.88
CA ASN A 253 0.26 25.07 14.50
C ASN A 253 -0.03 23.57 14.38
N LEU A 254 0.54 22.75 15.28
CA LEU A 254 0.24 21.32 15.39
C LEU A 254 -1.26 21.10 15.62
N MET A 255 -1.86 21.74 16.63
CA MET A 255 -3.30 21.59 16.91
C MET A 255 -4.18 21.98 15.71
N ARG A 256 -3.82 23.05 14.99
CA ARG A 256 -4.50 23.46 13.75
C ARG A 256 -4.37 22.40 12.64
N LYS A 257 -3.16 21.89 12.40
CA LYS A 257 -2.91 20.84 11.40
C LYS A 257 -3.67 19.55 11.72
N TYR A 258 -3.71 19.17 13.00
CA TYR A 258 -4.47 18.02 13.49
C TYR A 258 -5.96 18.27 13.68
N LYS A 259 -6.45 19.51 13.49
CA LYS A 259 -7.85 19.90 13.69
C LYS A 259 -8.36 19.50 15.08
N VAL A 260 -7.62 19.85 16.12
CA VAL A 260 -7.92 19.58 17.53
C VAL A 260 -7.79 20.85 18.36
N SER A 261 -8.42 20.87 19.54
CA SER A 261 -8.49 22.09 20.38
C SER A 261 -7.50 22.10 21.55
N ASN A 262 -6.86 20.98 21.86
CA ASN A 262 -5.87 20.90 22.95
C ASN A 262 -4.79 19.84 22.70
N VAL A 263 -3.74 19.89 23.52
CA VAL A 263 -2.58 19.00 23.39
C VAL A 263 -2.90 17.55 23.71
N THR A 264 -3.80 17.28 24.66
CA THR A 264 -4.21 15.89 24.95
C THR A 264 -4.89 15.25 23.74
N GLN A 265 -5.78 15.99 23.05
CA GLN A 265 -6.38 15.55 21.79
C GLN A 265 -5.34 15.43 20.68
N LEU A 266 -4.36 16.34 20.59
CA LEU A 266 -3.25 16.25 19.64
C LEU A 266 -2.46 14.95 19.83
N ILE A 267 -2.03 14.67 21.08
CA ILE A 267 -1.29 13.45 21.43
C ILE A 267 -2.14 12.23 21.11
N ARG A 268 -3.40 12.19 21.56
CA ARG A 268 -4.30 11.06 21.27
C ARG A 268 -4.46 10.83 19.77
N LYS A 269 -4.71 11.90 19.00
CA LYS A 269 -4.94 11.81 17.56
C LYS A 269 -3.68 11.38 16.80
N TYR A 270 -2.51 11.90 17.19
CA TYR A 270 -1.24 11.43 16.65
C TYR A 270 -1.00 9.96 16.99
N LEU A 271 -1.20 9.55 18.25
CA LEU A 271 -1.02 8.16 18.66
C LEU A 271 -1.96 7.22 17.91
N GLN A 272 -3.22 7.62 17.68
CA GLN A 272 -4.15 6.87 16.83
C GLN A 272 -3.74 6.83 15.35
N SER A 273 -2.89 7.77 14.91
CA SER A 273 -2.45 7.85 13.52
C SER A 273 -1.16 7.07 13.25
N VAL A 274 -0.45 6.65 14.30
CA VAL A 274 0.79 5.85 14.25
C VAL A 274 0.71 4.49 14.98
N ALA A 275 -0.39 4.20 15.68
CA ALA A 275 -0.65 2.94 16.39
C ALA A 275 -1.58 2.04 15.58
#